data_AF-A0A4V5P0X0-F1
#
_entry.id   AF-A0A4V5P0X0-F1
#
_cell.length_a   1.000
_cell.length_b   1.000
_cell.length_c   1.000
_cell.angle_alpha   90.00
_cell.angle_beta   90.00
_cell.angle_gamma   90.00
#
_symmetry.space_group_name_H-M   'P 1'
#
loop_
_entity.id
_entity.type
_entity.pdbx_description
1 polymer ?
#
loop_
_entity_poly.entity_id
_entity_poly.type
_entity_poly.pdbx_seq_one_letter_code
_entity_poly.pdbx_strand_id
1 'polypeptide(L)'
;MSFEECQSINSLMSGFDRTWFFAGGWAIDLFIGKETREHKDIELAVFRKDQLYLKDYLKEWEFKKVIKGKFHIWGNEFLELPIHEIHASNMLNGDKIEILLNETKENDWIFRRDLRISYPLNSIWSITKTGIPYLNPEIVLLYKAKTTREKDHQDFIAIKDYLDKRKKKWLRNALEIHEPKHKWLQFLI
;
A
#
# COMPACT_ATOMS: atom_id res chain seq x y z
N MET A 1 -3.87 -15.13 -17.34
CA MET A 1 -3.62 -13.74 -17.78
C MET A 1 -2.82 -13.03 -16.70
N SER A 2 -1.96 -12.08 -17.04
CA SER A 2 -1.28 -11.27 -16.03
C SER A 2 -2.31 -10.46 -15.22
N PHE A 3 -2.13 -10.39 -13.90
CA PHE A 3 -2.93 -9.60 -12.96
C PHE A 3 -4.38 -10.08 -12.76
N GLU A 4 -4.68 -11.38 -12.93
CA GLU A 4 -6.03 -11.94 -12.68
C GLU A 4 -6.53 -11.66 -11.26
N GLU A 5 -5.69 -11.85 -10.25
CA GLU A 5 -6.04 -11.55 -8.85
C GLU A 5 -6.34 -10.06 -8.67
N CYS A 6 -5.55 -9.17 -9.28
CA CYS A 6 -5.82 -7.73 -9.22
C CYS A 6 -7.12 -7.37 -9.93
N GLN A 7 -7.46 -8.01 -11.05
CA GLN A 7 -8.71 -7.77 -11.76
C GLN A 7 -9.93 -8.25 -10.96
N SER A 8 -9.82 -9.39 -10.29
CA SER A 8 -10.86 -9.90 -9.39
C SER A 8 -11.14 -8.91 -8.25
N ILE A 9 -10.08 -8.44 -7.58
CA ILE A 9 -10.20 -7.46 -6.49
C ILE A 9 -10.67 -6.09 -7.00
N ASN A 10 -10.24 -5.66 -8.19
CA ASN A 10 -10.75 -4.44 -8.81
C ASN A 10 -12.26 -4.52 -9.09
N SER A 11 -12.74 -5.70 -9.50
CA SER A 11 -14.17 -5.96 -9.70
C SER A 11 -14.92 -5.96 -8.37
N LEU A 12 -14.37 -6.60 -7.33
CA LEU A 12 -14.90 -6.56 -5.96
C LEU A 12 -15.05 -5.14 -5.44
N MET A 13 -14.07 -4.27 -5.71
CA MET A 13 -14.02 -2.90 -5.22
C MET A 13 -14.70 -1.88 -6.15
N SER A 14 -15.31 -2.32 -7.26
CA SER A 14 -15.88 -1.42 -8.27
C SER A 14 -17.04 -0.54 -7.78
N GLY A 15 -17.79 -0.98 -6.76
CA GLY A 15 -18.85 -0.23 -6.11
C GLY A 15 -18.40 0.58 -4.89
N PHE A 16 -17.13 0.52 -4.51
CA PHE A 16 -16.61 1.25 -3.36
C PHE A 16 -16.39 2.72 -3.73
N ASP A 17 -17.07 3.63 -3.03
CA ASP A 17 -17.15 5.06 -3.37
C ASP A 17 -16.11 5.93 -2.63
N ARG A 18 -15.07 5.30 -2.06
CA ARG A 18 -13.92 5.98 -1.46
C ARG A 18 -12.62 5.57 -2.15
N THR A 19 -11.56 6.33 -1.90
CA THR A 19 -10.27 6.07 -2.50
C THR A 19 -9.61 4.83 -1.89
N TRP A 20 -9.14 3.93 -2.76
CA TRP A 20 -8.37 2.75 -2.41
C TRP A 20 -7.32 2.47 -3.49
N PHE A 21 -6.30 1.68 -3.16
CA PHE A 21 -5.23 1.34 -4.09
C PHE A 21 -4.67 -0.05 -3.76
N PHE A 22 -4.12 -0.75 -4.75
CA PHE A 22 -3.16 -1.81 -4.47
C PHE A 22 -1.90 -1.23 -3.81
N ALA A 23 -1.34 -1.95 -2.86
CA ALA A 23 -0.11 -1.65 -2.16
C ALA A 23 0.91 -2.79 -2.36
N GLY A 24 2.02 -2.70 -1.64
CA GLY A 24 2.95 -3.82 -1.53
C GLY A 24 3.55 -4.28 -2.86
N GLY A 25 3.73 -5.59 -3.01
CA GLY A 25 4.30 -6.18 -4.23
C GLY A 25 3.47 -5.93 -5.49
N TRP A 26 2.14 -6.03 -5.37
CA TRP A 26 1.25 -5.81 -6.50
C TRP A 26 1.35 -4.41 -7.07
N ALA A 27 1.47 -3.39 -6.22
CA ALA A 27 1.67 -2.00 -6.68
C ALA A 27 2.95 -1.82 -7.51
N ILE A 28 4.03 -2.55 -7.16
CA ILE A 28 5.29 -2.54 -7.91
C ILE A 28 5.08 -3.14 -9.31
N ASP A 29 4.44 -4.30 -9.38
CA ASP A 29 4.22 -5.00 -10.65
C ASP A 29 3.19 -4.28 -11.54
N LEU A 30 2.14 -3.70 -10.96
CA LEU A 30 1.18 -2.85 -11.67
C LEU A 30 1.84 -1.60 -12.25
N PHE A 31 2.81 -1.01 -11.54
CA PHE A 31 3.61 0.11 -12.04
C PHE A 31 4.49 -0.30 -13.23
N ILE A 32 5.14 -1.48 -13.17
CA ILE A 32 5.96 -2.00 -14.27
C ILE A 32 5.08 -2.44 -15.46
N GLY A 33 3.84 -2.88 -15.19
CA GLY A 33 2.97 -3.52 -16.15
C GLY A 33 3.29 -5.00 -16.40
N LYS A 34 4.05 -5.64 -15.50
CA LYS A 34 4.45 -7.05 -15.57
C LYS A 34 4.65 -7.62 -14.17
N GLU A 35 4.20 -8.84 -13.94
CA GLU A 35 4.52 -9.62 -12.74
C GLU A 35 6.02 -9.95 -12.68
N THR A 36 6.69 -9.54 -11.61
CA THR A 36 8.13 -9.74 -11.44
C THR A 36 8.47 -10.89 -10.50
N ARG A 37 7.51 -11.31 -9.66
CA ARG A 37 7.61 -12.45 -8.75
C ARG A 37 6.21 -12.94 -8.35
N GLU A 38 6.15 -14.11 -7.75
CA GLU A 38 4.94 -14.60 -7.10
C GLU A 38 4.56 -13.72 -5.89
N HIS A 39 3.27 -13.43 -5.72
CA HIS A 39 2.72 -12.74 -4.56
C HIS A 39 1.91 -13.72 -3.72
N LYS A 40 2.02 -13.63 -2.40
CA LYS A 40 1.34 -14.55 -1.46
C LYS A 40 0.10 -13.92 -0.82
N ASP A 41 -0.05 -12.62 -1.03
CA ASP A 41 -0.87 -11.71 -0.28
C ASP A 41 -1.36 -10.60 -1.21
N ILE A 42 -2.64 -10.24 -1.07
CA ILE A 42 -3.22 -9.03 -1.68
C ILE A 42 -3.17 -7.94 -0.63
N GLU A 43 -2.38 -6.91 -0.89
CA GLU A 43 -2.27 -5.73 -0.05
C GLU A 43 -3.03 -4.57 -0.68
N LEU A 44 -4.01 -4.03 0.03
CA LEU A 44 -4.73 -2.81 -0.31
C LEU A 44 -4.36 -1.69 0.65
N ALA A 45 -4.38 -0.47 0.17
CA ALA A 45 -4.27 0.73 0.99
C ALA A 45 -5.56 1.57 0.88
N VAL A 46 -6.03 2.05 2.01
CA VAL A 46 -7.16 2.99 2.13
C VAL A 46 -6.79 4.11 3.09
N PHE A 47 -7.47 5.25 3.00
CA PHE A 47 -7.28 6.30 4.00
C PHE A 47 -7.96 5.93 5.32
N ARG A 48 -7.31 6.24 6.44
CA ARG A 48 -7.82 5.93 7.79
C ARG A 48 -9.24 6.45 8.02
N LYS A 49 -9.55 7.65 7.51
CA LYS A 49 -10.88 8.25 7.58
C LYS A 49 -11.98 7.41 6.91
N ASP A 50 -11.61 6.56 5.96
CA ASP A 50 -12.52 5.76 5.14
C ASP A 50 -12.65 4.30 5.62
N GLN A 51 -11.99 3.94 6.73
CA GLN A 51 -11.91 2.55 7.22
C GLN A 51 -13.29 1.91 7.50
N LEU A 52 -14.22 2.66 8.10
CA LEU A 52 -15.55 2.12 8.43
C LEU A 52 -16.41 1.96 7.18
N TYR A 53 -16.26 2.85 6.18
CA TYR A 53 -16.91 2.69 4.88
C TYR A 53 -16.46 1.41 4.18
N LEU A 54 -15.16 1.09 4.23
CA LEU A 54 -14.64 -0.16 3.67
C LEU A 54 -15.26 -1.37 4.36
N LYS A 55 -15.34 -1.33 5.70
CA LYS A 55 -15.93 -2.40 6.49
C LYS A 55 -17.41 -2.61 6.16
N ASP A 56 -18.16 -1.53 6.03
CA ASP A 56 -19.57 -1.55 5.65
C ASP A 56 -19.80 -1.99 4.20
N TYR A 57 -18.84 -1.74 3.32
CA TYR A 57 -18.90 -2.17 1.91
C TYR A 57 -18.67 -3.68 1.78
N LEU A 58 -17.69 -4.23 2.49
CA LEU A 58 -17.30 -5.64 2.45
C LEU A 58 -18.05 -6.49 3.51
N LYS A 59 -19.39 -6.46 3.49
CA LYS A 59 -20.23 -7.11 4.53
C LYS A 59 -20.07 -8.63 4.67
N GLU A 60 -19.62 -9.29 3.61
CA GLU A 60 -19.38 -10.75 3.58
C GLU A 60 -17.99 -11.14 4.09
N TRP A 61 -17.22 -10.17 4.61
CA TRP A 61 -15.87 -10.36 5.10
C TRP A 61 -15.81 -10.24 6.63
N GLU A 62 -15.03 -11.13 7.24
CA GLU A 62 -14.61 -11.00 8.63
C GLU A 62 -13.33 -10.18 8.71
N PHE A 63 -13.24 -9.32 9.72
CA PHE A 63 -12.09 -8.42 9.88
C PHE A 63 -11.37 -8.63 11.21
N LYS A 64 -10.04 -8.63 11.13
CA LYS A 64 -9.13 -8.63 12.28
C LYS A 64 -8.16 -7.48 12.18
N LYS A 65 -7.98 -6.74 13.26
CA LYS A 65 -6.93 -5.71 13.39
C LYS A 65 -5.67 -6.31 13.99
N VAL A 66 -4.52 -5.78 13.60
CA VAL A 66 -3.22 -6.21 14.13
C VAL A 66 -2.73 -5.23 15.18
N ILE A 67 -2.48 -5.74 16.39
CA ILE A 67 -1.93 -4.98 17.52
C ILE A 67 -0.65 -5.67 17.96
N LYS A 68 0.49 -4.97 17.83
CA LYS A 68 1.83 -5.50 18.20
C LYS A 68 2.09 -6.91 17.60
N GLY A 69 1.70 -7.11 16.34
CA GLY A 69 1.88 -8.38 15.61
C GLY A 69 0.89 -9.49 15.98
N LYS A 70 -0.17 -9.19 16.75
CA LYS A 70 -1.21 -10.16 17.12
C LYS A 70 -2.55 -9.78 16.52
N PHE A 71 -3.32 -10.79 16.10
CA PHE A 71 -4.66 -10.62 15.56
C PHE A 71 -5.71 -10.45 16.66
N HIS A 72 -6.55 -9.45 16.49
CA HIS A 72 -7.73 -9.19 17.32
C HIS A 72 -8.93 -8.96 16.41
N ILE A 73 -10.13 -9.39 16.83
CA ILE A 73 -11.36 -9.08 16.09
C ILE A 73 -11.49 -7.56 16.00
N TRP A 74 -11.78 -7.06 14.79
CA TRP A 74 -12.13 -5.66 14.62
C TRP A 74 -13.65 -5.51 14.75
N GLY A 75 -14.08 -4.88 15.85
CA GLY A 75 -15.45 -4.42 16.02
C GLY A 75 -15.73 -3.21 15.12
N ASN A 76 -16.63 -2.32 15.52
CA ASN A 76 -16.95 -1.12 14.73
C ASN A 76 -16.27 0.14 15.28
N GLU A 77 -15.31 -0.02 16.18
CA GLU A 77 -14.52 1.10 16.66
C GLU A 77 -13.65 1.68 15.54
N PHE A 78 -13.51 3.00 15.53
CA PHE A 78 -12.56 3.68 14.66
C PHE A 78 -11.14 3.36 15.11
N LEU A 79 -10.32 2.79 14.22
CA LEU A 79 -8.94 2.47 14.54
C LEU A 79 -8.08 3.71 14.41
N GLU A 80 -7.38 4.03 15.48
CA GLU A 80 -6.38 5.10 15.55
C GLU A 80 -4.96 4.54 15.47
N LEU A 81 -3.98 5.41 15.22
CA LEU A 81 -2.59 5.03 15.38
C LEU A 81 -2.33 4.51 16.81
N PRO A 82 -1.49 3.46 16.98
CA PRO A 82 -0.60 2.87 15.98
C PRO A 82 -1.21 1.72 15.16
N ILE A 83 -2.52 1.43 15.31
CA ILE A 83 -3.19 0.36 14.57
C ILE A 83 -3.33 0.79 13.11
N HIS A 84 -2.77 0.02 12.19
CA HIS A 84 -2.72 0.40 10.77
C HIS A 84 -2.88 -0.79 9.81
N GLU A 85 -2.91 -2.00 10.34
CA GLU A 85 -2.94 -3.24 9.57
C GLU A 85 -4.20 -4.00 9.97
N ILE A 86 -4.98 -4.34 8.96
CA ILE A 86 -6.25 -5.06 9.08
C ILE A 86 -6.20 -6.20 8.10
N HIS A 87 -6.60 -7.38 8.54
CA HIS A 87 -6.73 -8.55 7.68
C HIS A 87 -8.21 -8.87 7.55
N ALA A 88 -8.67 -8.98 6.31
CA ALA A 88 -10.03 -9.38 6.01
C ALA A 88 -10.03 -10.77 5.36
N SER A 89 -11.04 -11.57 5.66
CA SER A 89 -11.27 -12.88 5.04
C SER A 89 -12.72 -13.02 4.62
N ASN A 90 -12.96 -13.35 3.36
CA ASN A 90 -14.29 -13.57 2.84
C ASN A 90 -14.88 -14.86 3.42
N MET A 91 -16.10 -14.79 3.94
CA MET A 91 -16.74 -15.93 4.62
C MET A 91 -17.24 -17.01 3.66
N LEU A 92 -17.45 -16.68 2.38
CA LEU A 92 -18.05 -17.57 1.39
C LEU A 92 -16.99 -18.35 0.60
N ASN A 93 -15.92 -17.68 0.16
CA ASN A 93 -14.89 -18.28 -0.69
C ASN A 93 -13.52 -18.40 -0.02
N GLY A 94 -13.31 -17.79 1.15
CA GLY A 94 -12.05 -17.86 1.89
C GLY A 94 -10.95 -16.93 1.39
N ASP A 95 -11.23 -16.05 0.44
CA ASP A 95 -10.28 -15.05 -0.07
C ASP A 95 -9.78 -14.16 1.07
N LYS A 96 -8.53 -13.72 0.98
CA LYS A 96 -7.88 -12.91 2.01
C LYS A 96 -7.27 -11.66 1.42
N ILE A 97 -7.47 -10.54 2.11
CA ILE A 97 -6.84 -9.27 1.78
C ILE A 97 -6.25 -8.65 3.05
N GLU A 98 -5.09 -8.04 2.91
CA GLU A 98 -4.50 -7.16 3.89
C GLU A 98 -4.83 -5.72 3.52
N ILE A 99 -5.26 -4.93 4.50
CA ILE A 99 -5.66 -3.54 4.35
C ILE A 99 -4.75 -2.69 5.23
N LEU A 100 -4.06 -1.75 4.60
CA LEU A 100 -3.12 -0.83 5.21
C LEU A 100 -3.73 0.58 5.30
N LEU A 101 -3.99 1.03 6.53
CA LEU A 101 -4.49 2.37 6.78
C LEU A 101 -3.38 3.41 6.55
N ASN A 102 -3.70 4.40 5.72
CA ASN A 102 -2.83 5.52 5.38
C ASN A 102 -3.37 6.83 5.93
N GLU A 103 -2.47 7.72 6.34
CA GLU A 103 -2.82 8.99 6.96
C GLU A 103 -2.94 10.10 5.93
N THR A 104 -3.88 11.00 6.17
CA THR A 104 -4.06 12.22 5.38
C THR A 104 -4.21 13.41 6.31
N LYS A 105 -3.63 14.55 5.94
CA LYS A 105 -3.88 15.83 6.57
C LYS A 105 -4.13 16.85 5.48
N GLU A 106 -5.31 17.45 5.48
CA GLU A 106 -5.75 18.38 4.43
C GLU A 106 -5.60 17.76 3.03
N ASN A 107 -4.72 18.30 2.20
CA ASN A 107 -4.45 17.84 0.83
C ASN A 107 -3.18 16.98 0.70
N ASP A 108 -2.59 16.56 1.81
CA ASP A 108 -1.38 15.76 1.86
C ASP A 108 -1.61 14.38 2.45
N TRP A 109 -0.89 13.40 1.89
CA TRP A 109 -0.62 12.14 2.55
C TRP A 109 0.51 12.30 3.56
N ILE A 110 0.39 11.68 4.72
CA ILE A 110 1.38 11.73 5.79
C ILE A 110 1.94 10.33 6.03
N PHE A 111 3.26 10.22 6.10
CA PHE A 111 3.91 8.96 6.38
C PHE A 111 3.78 8.62 7.88
N ARG A 112 2.96 7.61 8.20
CA ARG A 112 2.64 7.24 9.59
C ARG A 112 3.83 6.93 10.50
N ARG A 113 5.00 6.59 9.93
CA ARG A 113 6.21 6.24 10.71
C ARG A 113 7.10 7.45 11.01
N ASP A 114 6.92 8.54 10.26
CA ASP A 114 7.66 9.78 10.46
C ASP A 114 6.86 10.96 9.88
N LEU A 115 6.20 11.72 10.75
CA LEU A 115 5.27 12.79 10.37
C LEU A 115 5.95 14.00 9.70
N ARG A 116 7.29 14.01 9.64
CA ARG A 116 8.06 15.01 8.87
C ARG A 116 8.00 14.74 7.36
N ILE A 117 7.56 13.54 6.96
CA ILE A 117 7.48 13.12 5.57
C ILE A 117 6.03 13.16 5.12
N SER A 118 5.77 13.96 4.09
CA SER A 118 4.48 14.08 3.43
C SER A 118 4.62 14.10 1.91
N TYR A 119 3.50 13.91 1.22
CA TYR A 119 3.42 14.05 -0.23
C TYR A 119 2.02 14.50 -0.64
N PRO A 120 1.86 15.31 -1.70
CA PRO A 120 0.53 15.72 -2.16
C PRO A 120 -0.34 14.50 -2.44
N LEU A 121 -1.59 14.54 -1.97
CA LEU A 121 -2.48 13.38 -2.00
C LEU A 121 -2.69 12.82 -3.41
N ASN A 122 -2.79 13.69 -4.41
CA ASN A 122 -2.97 13.31 -5.82
C ASN A 122 -1.68 12.78 -6.47
N SER A 123 -0.57 12.71 -5.73
CA SER A 123 0.73 12.22 -6.21
C SER A 123 1.12 10.87 -5.59
N ILE A 124 0.34 10.31 -4.67
CA ILE A 124 0.70 9.03 -4.01
C ILE A 124 0.26 7.78 -4.79
N TRP A 125 -0.54 7.93 -5.84
CA TRP A 125 -1.15 6.81 -6.55
C TRP A 125 -1.26 7.08 -8.06
N SER A 126 -1.48 6.01 -8.82
CA SER A 126 -1.73 6.02 -10.27
C SER A 126 -2.78 4.97 -10.63
N ILE A 127 -3.27 5.00 -11.87
CA ILE A 127 -4.21 4.01 -12.40
C ILE A 127 -3.58 3.35 -13.64
N THR A 128 -3.67 2.03 -13.75
CA THR A 128 -3.26 1.32 -14.96
C THR A 128 -4.18 1.66 -16.14
N LYS A 129 -3.79 1.28 -17.36
CA LYS A 129 -4.66 1.40 -18.55
C LYS A 129 -5.97 0.62 -18.43
N THR A 130 -6.01 -0.40 -17.57
CA THR A 130 -7.18 -1.23 -17.30
C THR A 130 -8.02 -0.74 -16.11
N GLY A 131 -7.70 0.44 -15.54
CA GLY A 131 -8.50 1.04 -14.48
C GLY A 131 -8.14 0.60 -13.06
N ILE A 132 -7.01 -0.10 -12.86
CA ILE A 132 -6.62 -0.62 -11.54
C ILE A 132 -5.82 0.46 -10.78
N PRO A 133 -6.29 0.94 -9.61
CA PRO A 133 -5.57 1.93 -8.81
C PRO A 133 -4.44 1.28 -8.00
N TYR A 134 -3.27 1.89 -7.95
CA TYR A 134 -2.13 1.41 -7.15
C TYR A 134 -1.33 2.56 -6.54
N LEU A 135 -0.73 2.32 -5.36
CA LEU A 135 0.21 3.25 -4.74
C LEU A 135 1.45 3.40 -5.61
N ASN A 136 1.89 4.63 -5.78
CA ASN A 136 3.11 4.92 -6.52
C ASN A 136 4.32 4.25 -5.84
N PRO A 137 5.26 3.72 -6.63
CA PRO A 137 6.34 2.88 -6.14
C PRO A 137 7.21 3.55 -5.08
N GLU A 138 7.45 4.85 -5.16
CA GLU A 138 8.21 5.59 -4.15
C GLU A 138 7.56 5.53 -2.75
N ILE A 139 6.23 5.51 -2.66
CA ILE A 139 5.49 5.39 -1.40
C ILE A 139 5.63 3.98 -0.83
N VAL A 140 5.47 2.97 -1.70
CA VAL A 140 5.62 1.55 -1.34
C VAL A 140 7.03 1.25 -0.85
N LEU A 141 8.05 1.74 -1.56
CA LEU A 141 9.46 1.56 -1.21
C LEU A 141 9.79 2.23 0.13
N LEU A 142 9.27 3.43 0.40
CA LEU A 142 9.47 4.09 1.69
C LEU A 142 8.99 3.23 2.87
N TYR A 143 7.83 2.56 2.74
CA TYR A 143 7.37 1.60 3.75
C TYR A 143 8.27 0.36 3.87
N LYS A 144 8.80 -0.13 2.76
CA LYS A 144 9.68 -1.30 2.75
C LYS A 144 11.05 -1.03 3.39
N ALA A 145 11.54 0.21 3.36
CA ALA A 145 12.88 0.57 3.81
C ALA A 145 13.16 0.34 5.31
N LYS A 146 12.14 0.34 6.18
CA LYS A 146 12.35 0.16 7.63
C LYS A 146 12.83 -1.24 8.01
N THR A 147 12.34 -2.25 7.29
CA THR A 147 12.64 -3.66 7.55
C THR A 147 12.70 -4.36 6.21
N THR A 148 13.71 -4.00 5.44
CA THR A 148 13.91 -4.46 4.07
C THR A 148 14.21 -5.96 4.05
N ARG A 149 13.23 -6.76 3.63
CA ARG A 149 13.41 -8.19 3.35
C ARG A 149 14.04 -8.37 1.96
N GLU A 150 14.49 -9.57 1.65
CA GLU A 150 15.06 -9.90 0.33
C GLU A 150 14.08 -9.55 -0.81
N LYS A 151 12.81 -9.92 -0.70
CA LYS A 151 11.77 -9.57 -1.68
C LYS A 151 11.57 -8.05 -1.83
N ASP A 152 11.73 -7.30 -0.75
CA ASP A 152 11.60 -5.84 -0.79
C ASP A 152 12.80 -5.20 -1.49
N HIS A 153 14.00 -5.77 -1.34
CA HIS A 153 15.19 -5.36 -2.08
C HIS A 153 15.07 -5.69 -3.57
N GLN A 154 14.53 -6.86 -3.91
CA GLN A 154 14.25 -7.26 -5.29
C GLN A 154 13.25 -6.30 -5.95
N ASP A 155 12.16 -5.96 -5.25
CA ASP A 155 11.19 -4.95 -5.71
C ASP A 155 11.92 -3.64 -6.06
N PHE A 156 12.79 -3.12 -5.17
CA PHE A 156 13.57 -1.90 -5.45
C PHE A 156 14.46 -2.01 -6.69
N ILE A 157 15.23 -3.10 -6.81
CA ILE A 157 16.13 -3.31 -7.94
C ILE A 157 15.36 -3.39 -9.25
N ALA A 158 14.16 -4.00 -9.25
CA ALA A 158 13.32 -4.13 -10.43
C ALA A 158 12.83 -2.77 -10.96
N ILE A 159 12.53 -1.80 -10.08
CA ILE A 159 11.94 -0.51 -10.47
C ILE A 159 12.88 0.68 -10.47
N LYS A 160 14.07 0.59 -9.87
CA LYS A 160 14.95 1.76 -9.69
C LYS A 160 15.23 2.53 -10.98
N ASP A 161 15.27 1.85 -12.13
CA ASP A 161 15.56 2.48 -13.43
C ASP A 161 14.28 2.98 -14.14
N TYR A 162 13.11 2.55 -13.68
CA TYR A 162 11.79 3.01 -14.14
C TYR A 162 11.30 4.26 -13.38
N LEU A 163 11.84 4.53 -12.20
CA LEU A 163 11.53 5.75 -11.44
C LEU A 163 12.08 6.98 -12.17
N ASP A 164 11.19 7.95 -12.44
CA ASP A 164 11.61 9.24 -12.97
C ASP A 164 12.44 10.04 -11.95
N LYS A 165 13.10 11.10 -12.42
CA LYS A 165 13.97 11.95 -11.58
C LYS A 165 13.25 12.56 -10.37
N ARG A 166 11.96 12.89 -10.49
CA ARG A 166 11.18 13.48 -9.39
C ARG A 166 10.87 12.44 -8.33
N LYS A 167 10.43 11.24 -8.73
CA LYS A 167 10.15 10.11 -7.84
C LYS A 167 11.41 9.64 -7.11
N LYS A 168 12.55 9.54 -7.81
CA LYS A 168 13.85 9.24 -7.20
C LYS A 168 14.24 10.28 -6.16
N LYS A 169 14.16 11.57 -6.51
CA LYS A 169 14.51 12.67 -5.61
C LYS A 169 13.62 12.68 -4.36
N TRP A 170 12.31 12.49 -4.52
CA TRP A 170 11.40 12.42 -3.37
C TRP A 170 11.71 11.23 -2.47
N LEU A 171 11.86 10.03 -3.03
CA LEU A 171 12.20 8.84 -2.25
C LEU A 171 13.54 9.00 -1.52
N ARG A 172 14.55 9.58 -2.18
CA ARG A 172 15.84 9.87 -1.58
C ARG A 172 15.68 10.77 -0.35
N ASN A 173 15.01 11.91 -0.51
CA ASN A 173 14.80 12.87 0.59
C ASN A 173 14.03 12.23 1.76
N ALA A 174 13.00 11.43 1.46
CA ALA A 174 12.24 10.72 2.48
C ALA A 174 13.11 9.69 3.23
N LEU A 175 13.96 8.94 2.52
CA LEU A 175 14.90 7.99 3.14
C LEU A 175 16.00 8.69 3.94
N GLU A 176 16.50 9.85 3.50
CA GLU A 176 17.47 10.64 4.28
C GLU A 176 16.89 11.08 5.63
N ILE A 177 15.57 11.30 5.72
CA ILE A 177 14.87 11.65 6.96
C ILE A 177 14.57 10.41 7.82
N HIS A 178 14.06 9.34 7.21
CA HIS A 178 13.55 8.15 7.92
C HIS A 178 14.62 7.10 8.23
N GLU A 179 15.48 6.80 7.25
CA GLU A 179 16.50 5.75 7.27
C GLU A 179 17.80 6.25 6.60
N PRO A 180 18.53 7.23 7.21
CA PRO A 180 19.65 7.94 6.58
C PRO A 180 20.84 7.07 6.18
N LYS A 181 20.90 5.84 6.68
CA LYS A 181 21.96 4.86 6.36
C LYS A 181 21.47 3.77 5.40
N HIS A 182 20.28 3.92 4.80
CA HIS A 182 19.70 2.89 3.95
C HIS A 182 20.52 2.69 2.67
N LYS A 183 20.81 1.43 2.33
CA LYS A 183 21.64 1.07 1.17
C LYS A 183 21.08 1.57 -0.17
N TRP A 184 19.77 1.79 -0.26
CA TRP A 184 19.15 2.31 -1.49
C TRP A 184 19.56 3.74 -1.85
N LEU A 185 20.04 4.54 -0.89
CA LEU A 185 20.44 5.93 -1.13
C LEU A 185 21.54 6.08 -2.19
N GLN A 186 22.42 5.07 -2.34
CA GLN A 186 23.49 5.08 -3.34
C GLN A 186 22.99 4.92 -4.79
N PHE A 187 21.75 4.45 -4.97
CA PHE A 187 21.15 4.22 -6.29
C PHE A 187 20.11 5.29 -6.67
N LEU A 188 19.79 6.20 -5.75
CA LEU A 188 18.81 7.28 -5.93
C LEU A 188 19.52 8.61 -6.20
N ILE A 189 20.30 8.64 -7.27
CA ILE A 189 21.01 9.85 -7.79
C ILE A 189 20.16 10.49 -8.90
#